data_AF-T0ZRE1-F1
#
_entry.id   AF-T0ZRE1-F1
#
_cell.length_a   1.000
_cell.length_b   1.000
_cell.length_c   1.000
_cell.angle_alpha   90.00
_cell.angle_beta   90.00
_cell.angle_gamma   90.00
#
_symmetry.space_group_name_H-M   'P 1'
#
loop_
_entity.id
_entity.type
_entity.pdbx_description
1 polymer ?
#
loop_
_entity_poly.entity_id
_entity_poly.type
_entity_poly.pdbx_seq_one_letter_code
_entity_poly.pdbx_strand_id
1 'polypeptide(L)' 'ELAVAEDVLTAIRHSGRAPLYARVDLLRDPAGAPRVLELELAEPSLFLNYAAGAAERFAASITEALGAP' A
#
# COMPACT_ATOMS: atom_id res chain seq x y z
N GLU A 1 -13.24 -1.00 3.85
CA GLU A 1 -12.17 -1.06 2.82
C GLU A 1 -10.84 -0.69 3.46
N LEU A 2 -10.64 0.53 3.98
CA LEU A 2 -9.37 0.93 4.62
C LEU A 2 -8.89 -0.03 5.73
N ALA A 3 -9.78 -0.44 6.64
CA ALA A 3 -9.43 -1.40 7.70
C ALA A 3 -8.88 -2.74 7.14
N VAL A 4 -9.45 -3.25 6.05
CA VAL A 4 -8.94 -4.48 5.41
C VAL A 4 -7.58 -4.23 4.78
N ALA A 5 -7.35 -3.05 4.18
CA ALA A 5 -6.04 -2.70 3.64
C ALA A 5 -4.99 -2.61 4.76
N GLU A 6 -5.32 -2.01 5.91
CA GLU A 6 -4.46 -1.95 7.10
C GLU A 6 -4.14 -3.34 7.66
N ASP A 7 -5.11 -4.26 7.68
CA ASP A 7 -4.92 -5.66 8.08
C ASP A 7 -3.91 -6.36 7.15
N VAL A 8 -4.02 -6.16 5.83
CA VAL A 8 -3.06 -6.69 4.85
C VAL A 8 -1.65 -6.14 5.10
N LEU A 9 -1.53 -4.81 5.28
CA LEU A 9 -0.24 -4.17 5.56
C LEU A 9 0.38 -4.70 6.86
N THR A 10 -0.44 -4.97 7.87
CA THR A 10 -0.01 -5.59 9.12
C THR A 10 0.49 -7.01 8.89
N ALA A 11 -0.23 -7.82 8.11
CA ALA A 11 0.16 -9.19 7.81
C ALA A 11 1.53 -9.28 7.11
N ILE A 12 1.79 -8.43 6.10
CA ILE A 12 3.05 -8.47 5.34
C ILE A 12 4.25 -7.88 6.08
N ARG A 13 4.04 -7.09 7.13
CA ARG A 13 5.15 -6.60 7.99
C ARG A 13 5.83 -7.73 8.76
N HIS A 14 5.14 -8.84 8.99
CA HIS A 14 5.68 -9.97 9.76
C HIS A 14 6.59 -10.90 8.93
N SER A 15 6.67 -10.72 7.59
CA SER A 15 7.46 -11.58 6.71
C SER A 15 8.88 -11.09 6.40
N GLY A 16 9.35 -9.97 6.99
CA GLY A 16 10.69 -9.43 6.76
C GLY A 16 10.75 -7.90 6.85
N ARG A 17 11.50 -7.26 5.95
CA ARG A 17 11.49 -5.79 5.81
C ARG A 17 10.12 -5.35 5.29
N ALA A 18 9.48 -4.43 5.99
CA ALA A 18 8.26 -3.78 5.51
C ALA A 18 8.54 -3.11 4.15
N PRO A 19 7.69 -3.32 3.13
CA PRO A 19 7.86 -2.66 1.86
C PRO A 19 7.62 -1.15 2.02
N LEU A 20 8.29 -0.35 1.20
CA LEU A 20 8.15 1.12 1.19
C LEU A 20 6.74 1.54 0.76
N TYR A 21 6.14 0.75 -0.12
CA TYR A 21 4.81 0.94 -0.67
C TYR A 21 4.15 -0.43 -0.85
N ALA A 22 2.82 -0.42 -0.92
CA ALA A 22 2.03 -1.54 -1.40
C ALA A 22 0.74 -0.99 -2.01
N ARG A 23 0.21 -1.65 -3.04
CA ARG A 23 -1.16 -1.41 -3.51
C ARG A 23 -2.03 -2.59 -3.10
N VAL A 24 -3.13 -2.31 -2.43
CA VAL A 24 -4.11 -3.31 -1.99
C VAL A 24 -5.40 -3.05 -2.74
N ASP A 25 -5.70 -3.91 -3.71
CA ASP A 25 -6.93 -3.80 -4.49
C ASP A 25 -8.02 -4.64 -3.82
N LEU A 26 -9.18 -4.02 -3.61
CA LEU A 26 -10.30 -4.63 -2.91
C LEU A 26 -11.53 -4.72 -3.82
N LEU A 27 -12.27 -5.82 -3.69
CA LEU A 27 -13.62 -5.98 -4.22
C LEU A 27 -14.60 -6.26 -3.09
N ARG A 28 -15.90 -6.15 -3.38
CA ARG A 28 -16.95 -6.56 -2.45
C ARG A 28 -17.42 -7.97 -2.80
N ASP A 29 -17.59 -8.80 -1.77
CA ASP A 29 -18.22 -10.12 -1.91
C ASP A 29 -19.75 -9.99 -2.08
N PRO A 30 -20.49 -11.10 -2.29
CA PRO A 30 -21.96 -11.04 -2.45
C PRO A 30 -22.72 -10.49 -1.24
N ALA A 31 -22.10 -10.47 -0.05
CA ALA A 31 -22.66 -9.86 1.16
C ALA A 31 -22.25 -8.38 1.30
N GLY A 32 -21.49 -7.83 0.35
CA GLY A 32 -21.02 -6.44 0.34
C GLY A 32 -19.75 -6.20 1.15
N ALA A 33 -19.13 -7.25 1.72
CA ALA A 33 -17.94 -7.10 2.55
C ALA A 33 -16.67 -6.98 1.70
N PRO A 34 -15.72 -6.11 2.07
CA PRO A 34 -14.48 -5.94 1.33
C PRO A 34 -13.58 -7.18 1.44
N ARG A 35 -13.05 -7.63 0.30
CA ARG A 35 -12.11 -8.75 0.15
C ARG A 35 -10.92 -8.30 -0.70
N VAL A 36 -9.74 -8.83 -0.39
CA VAL A 36 -8.54 -8.62 -1.21
C VAL A 36 -8.74 -9.30 -2.56
N LEU A 37 -8.53 -8.52 -3.63
CA LEU A 37 -8.43 -9.02 -4.99
C LEU A 37 -6.96 -9.25 -5.35
N GLU A 38 -6.12 -8.24 -5.12
CA GLU A 38 -4.72 -8.24 -5.51
C GLU A 38 -3.87 -7.48 -4.49
N LEU A 39 -2.62 -7.91 -4.34
CA LEU A 39 -1.59 -7.22 -3.58
C LEU A 39 -0.35 -7.06 -4.46
N GLU A 40 -0.02 -5.82 -4.79
CA GLU A 40 1.16 -5.50 -5.60
C GLU A 40 2.26 -4.86 -4.73
N LEU A 41 3.45 -5.47 -4.75
CA LEU A 41 4.61 -5.05 -3.94
C LEU A 41 5.84 -4.61 -4.77
N ALA A 42 5.93 -5.03 -6.03
CA ALA A 42 7.12 -4.81 -6.86
C ALA A 42 6.95 -3.63 -7.82
N GLU A 43 5.98 -3.68 -8.72
CA GLU A 43 5.79 -2.68 -9.79
C GLU A 43 4.34 -2.14 -9.92
N PRO A 44 3.70 -1.70 -8.81
CA PRO A 44 2.33 -1.20 -8.88
C PRO A 44 2.23 0.14 -9.61
N SER A 45 1.13 0.30 -10.34
CA SER A 45 0.61 1.64 -10.62
C SER A 45 0.08 2.27 -9.34
N LEU A 46 0.80 3.22 -8.75
CA LEU A 46 0.46 3.86 -7.46
C LEU A 46 -0.57 4.99 -7.55
N PHE A 47 -1.00 5.37 -8.75
CA PHE A 47 -2.03 6.39 -8.97
C PHE A 47 -1.80 7.71 -8.20
N LEU A 48 -0.54 8.18 -8.15
CA LEU A 48 -0.13 9.34 -7.34
C LEU A 48 -0.93 10.62 -7.60
N ASN A 49 -1.50 10.77 -8.80
CA ASN A 49 -2.31 11.94 -9.18
C ASN A 49 -3.70 11.98 -8.54
N TYR A 50 -4.14 10.91 -7.88
CA TYR A 50 -5.50 10.77 -7.33
C TYR A 50 -5.62 11.14 -5.85
N ALA A 51 -4.50 11.43 -5.17
CA ALA A 51 -4.51 11.87 -3.79
C ALA A 51 -3.54 13.03 -3.59
N ALA A 52 -4.04 14.13 -3.00
CA ALA A 52 -3.21 15.29 -2.71
C ALA A 52 -1.98 14.89 -1.88
N GLY A 53 -0.81 15.37 -2.29
CA GLY A 53 0.45 15.10 -1.59
C GLY A 53 1.02 13.69 -1.78
N ALA A 54 0.43 12.83 -2.62
CA ALA A 54 0.85 11.43 -2.71
C ALA A 54 2.25 11.26 -3.32
N ALA A 55 2.59 12.04 -4.33
CA ALA A 55 3.92 12.02 -4.93
C ALA A 55 5.00 12.46 -3.93
N GLU A 56 4.72 13.49 -3.14
CA GLU A 56 5.61 14.01 -2.11
C GLU A 56 5.82 13.01 -0.99
N ARG A 57 4.75 12.36 -0.51
CA ARG A 57 4.85 11.28 0.48
C ARG A 57 5.68 10.11 -0.04
N PHE A 58 5.46 9.70 -1.29
CA PHE A 58 6.21 8.61 -1.90
C PHE A 58 7.70 8.95 -2.01
N ALA A 59 8.03 10.15 -2.50
CA ALA A 59 9.41 10.63 -2.57
C ALA A 59 10.08 10.68 -1.19
N ALA A 60 9.39 11.20 -0.17
CA ALA A 60 9.89 11.25 1.20
C ALA A 60 10.20 9.85 1.76
N SER A 61 9.34 8.87 1.52
CA SER A 61 9.57 7.49 1.94
C SER A 61 10.80 6.86 1.25
N ILE A 62 11.10 7.23 0.00
CA ILE A 62 12.32 6.80 -0.70
C ILE A 62 13.56 7.42 -0.06
N THR A 63 13.52 8.73 0.20
CA THR A 63 14.62 9.45 0.87
C THR A 63 14.92 8.83 2.24
N GLU A 64 13.89 8.54 3.05
CA GLU A 64 14.01 7.89 4.35
C GLU A 64 14.64 6.49 4.23
N ALA A 65 14.19 5.67 3.27
CA ALA A 65 14.70 4.31 3.08
C ALA A 65 16.17 4.26 2.60
N LEU A 66 16.64 5.30 1.92
CA LEU A 66 18.03 5.44 1.48
C LEU A 66 18.96 5.95 2.59
N GLY A 67 18.43 6.37 3.73
CA GLY A 67 19.23 6.98 4.80
C GLY A 67 19.91 8.28 4.35
N ALA A 68 19.31 8.99 3.40
CA ALA A 68 19.74 10.35 3.07
C ALA A 68 19.67 11.22 4.35
N PRO A 69 20.64 12.12 4.58
CA PRO A 69 20.76 12.87 5.82
C PRO A 69 19.50 13.69 6.16
#